data_AF-A0AAV6Q0Q6-F1
#
_entry.id   AF-A0AAV6Q0Q6-F1
#
_cell.length_a   1.000
_cell.length_b   1.000
_cell.length_c   1.000
_cell.angle_alpha   90.00
_cell.angle_beta   90.00
_cell.angle_gamma   90.00
#
_symmetry.space_group_name_H-M   'P 1'
#
loop_
_entity.id
_entity.type
_entity.pdbx_description
1 polymer ?
#
loop_
_entity_poly.entity_id
_entity_poly.type
_entity_poly.pdbx_seq_one_letter_code
_entity_poly.pdbx_strand_id
1 'polypeptide(L)'
;MSPSSDCILWLMIDRQQFEKIMDLIESGKKEGARLEFGGVSVGEEKLFIQPTIFSAVKDHMTIATQEIFGPVQCIFSFKSQQEAIERANCSQYGLVSAVFTSSMDRALSVSSALDSGTVWINCYNALHAQSPFGGFKMSGNGRELGEYALAEYSEVKAVTIKLRGTIPIRGGEAGPYPPDREGEGSLSSSGSRAVDRFRSR
;
A
#
# COMPACT_ATOMS: atom_id res chain seq x y z
N MET A 1 32.62 19.00 -18.21
CA MET A 1 32.57 17.60 -18.69
C MET A 1 31.13 17.24 -18.91
N SER A 2 30.68 17.07 -20.16
CA SER A 2 29.35 16.51 -20.41
C SER A 2 29.29 15.10 -19.83
N PRO A 3 28.17 14.66 -19.25
CA PRO A 3 28.02 13.29 -18.82
C PRO A 3 28.31 12.35 -19.99
N SER A 4 29.22 11.40 -19.80
CA SER A 4 29.38 10.27 -20.73
C SER A 4 28.05 9.51 -20.81
N SER A 5 27.73 8.98 -21.98
CA SER A 5 26.51 8.24 -22.35
C SER A 5 26.12 7.07 -21.43
N ASP A 6 26.97 6.72 -20.47
CA ASP A 6 26.88 5.51 -19.65
C ASP A 6 26.41 5.79 -18.21
N CYS A 7 26.25 7.07 -17.82
CA CYS A 7 25.76 7.43 -16.49
C CYS A 7 24.27 7.76 -16.55
N ILE A 8 23.43 6.89 -15.99
CA ILE A 8 22.01 7.19 -15.77
C ILE A 8 21.93 8.29 -14.70
N LEU A 9 21.91 9.53 -15.16
CA LEU A 9 21.67 10.70 -14.33
C LEU A 9 20.17 11.00 -14.31
N TRP A 10 19.65 11.29 -13.13
CA TRP A 10 18.23 11.60 -12.96
C TRP A 10 18.07 13.11 -13.00
N LEU A 11 17.45 13.61 -14.07
CA LEU A 11 17.03 15.00 -14.19
C LEU A 11 15.80 15.24 -13.29
N MET A 12 15.87 16.25 -12.44
CA MET A 12 14.75 16.67 -11.62
C MET A 12 13.79 17.53 -12.44
N ILE A 13 12.49 17.35 -12.21
CA ILE A 13 11.43 18.04 -12.97
C ILE A 13 11.52 19.56 -12.86
N ASP A 14 11.93 20.05 -11.69
CA ASP A 14 12.15 21.47 -11.42
C ASP A 14 13.22 21.66 -10.32
N ARG A 15 13.55 22.94 -10.09
CA ARG A 15 14.56 23.35 -9.12
C ARG A 15 14.12 23.13 -7.67
N GLN A 16 12.83 23.27 -7.36
CA GLN A 16 12.31 23.10 -6.01
C GLN A 16 12.44 21.64 -5.55
N GLN A 17 12.10 20.69 -6.43
CA GLN A 17 12.26 19.26 -6.18
C GLN A 17 13.74 18.89 -6.05
N PHE A 18 14.61 19.45 -6.89
CA PHE A 18 16.05 19.28 -6.76
C PHE A 18 16.57 19.73 -5.38
N GLU A 19 16.24 20.96 -4.96
CA GLU A 19 16.69 21.52 -3.68
C GLU A 19 16.16 20.69 -2.50
N LYS A 20 14.87 20.30 -2.54
CA LYS A 20 14.27 19.41 -1.53
C LYS A 20 15.02 18.09 -1.39
N ILE A 21 15.35 17.42 -2.50
CA ILE A 21 16.07 16.13 -2.46
C ILE A 21 17.48 16.33 -1.91
N MET A 22 18.18 17.40 -2.34
CA MET A 22 19.51 17.69 -1.82
C MET A 22 19.49 17.97 -0.31
N ASP A 23 18.48 18.68 0.20
CA ASP A 23 18.29 18.89 1.63
C ASP A 23 18.04 17.59 2.40
N LEU A 24 17.27 16.66 1.83
CA LEU A 24 17.04 15.33 2.41
C LEU A 24 18.32 14.47 2.40
N ILE A 25 19.12 14.56 1.34
CA ILE A 25 20.43 13.90 1.29
C ILE A 25 21.33 14.44 2.41
N GLU A 26 21.36 15.76 2.60
CA GLU A 26 22.14 16.39 3.66
C GLU A 26 21.61 16.06 5.06
N SER A 27 20.30 15.94 5.26
CA SER A 27 19.74 15.50 6.54
C SER A 27 20.15 14.06 6.87
N GLY A 28 20.11 13.15 5.90
CA GLY A 28 20.60 11.78 6.05
C GLY A 28 22.04 11.71 6.54
N LYS A 29 22.94 12.52 5.94
CA LYS A 29 24.34 12.63 6.38
C LYS A 29 24.45 13.16 7.82
N LYS A 30 23.69 14.20 8.16
CA LYS A 30 23.72 14.85 9.48
C LYS A 30 23.18 13.95 10.60
N GLU A 31 22.18 13.14 10.30
CA GLU A 31 21.55 12.22 11.26
C GLU A 31 22.35 10.92 11.46
N GLY A 32 23.45 10.73 10.72
CA GLY A 32 24.38 9.63 10.92
C GLY A 32 24.13 8.41 10.03
N ALA A 33 23.32 8.54 8.97
CA ALA A 33 23.29 7.53 7.92
C ALA A 33 24.61 7.53 7.16
N ARG A 34 25.06 6.34 6.73
CA ARG A 34 26.31 6.23 5.97
C ARG A 34 26.04 6.40 4.49
N LEU A 35 26.57 7.46 3.89
CA LEU A 35 26.55 7.65 2.45
C LEU A 35 27.55 6.69 1.79
N GLU A 36 27.06 5.70 1.05
CA GLU A 36 27.91 4.73 0.35
C GLU A 36 28.26 5.19 -1.06
N PHE A 37 27.35 5.91 -1.72
CA PHE A 37 27.53 6.37 -3.10
C PHE A 37 26.68 7.60 -3.38
N GLY A 38 27.16 8.45 -4.30
CA GLY A 38 26.43 9.62 -4.79
C GLY A 38 26.29 10.73 -3.77
N GLY A 39 25.07 11.26 -3.62
CA GLY A 39 24.76 12.35 -2.70
C GLY A 39 25.28 13.72 -3.15
N VAL A 40 25.48 13.88 -4.46
CA VAL A 40 25.97 15.11 -5.11
C VAL A 40 25.19 15.40 -6.39
N SER A 41 25.17 16.67 -6.76
CA SER A 41 24.60 17.15 -8.02
C SER A 41 25.64 17.09 -9.14
N VAL A 42 25.18 16.83 -10.37
CA VAL A 42 26.01 16.80 -11.57
C VAL A 42 25.54 17.87 -12.56
N GLY A 43 26.47 18.40 -13.35
CA GLY A 43 26.19 19.41 -14.38
C GLY A 43 26.16 20.85 -13.85
N GLU A 44 26.22 21.80 -14.78
CA GLU A 44 26.32 23.23 -14.47
C GLU A 44 25.00 23.78 -13.93
N GLU A 45 23.87 23.32 -14.46
CA GLU A 45 22.53 23.76 -14.05
C GLU A 45 22.06 23.16 -12.71
N LYS A 46 22.83 22.20 -12.14
CA LYS A 46 22.51 21.51 -10.88
C LYS A 46 21.05 21.03 -10.83
N LEU A 47 20.58 20.38 -11.89
CA LEU A 47 19.27 19.71 -11.91
C LEU A 47 19.40 18.18 -11.98
N PHE A 48 20.62 17.66 -12.07
CA PHE A 48 20.88 16.24 -12.07
C PHE A 48 21.39 15.81 -10.71
N ILE A 49 20.78 14.76 -10.16
CA ILE A 49 21.22 14.13 -8.91
C ILE A 49 21.80 12.76 -9.25
N GLN A 50 23.00 12.48 -8.75
CA GLN A 50 23.62 11.17 -8.89
C GLN A 50 22.79 10.13 -8.11
N PRO A 51 22.65 8.88 -8.63
CA PRO A 51 22.11 7.79 -7.82
C PRO A 51 22.80 7.76 -6.45
N THR A 52 22.00 7.75 -5.39
CA THR A 52 22.48 7.94 -4.02
C THR A 52 22.07 6.74 -3.18
N ILE A 53 23.02 6.19 -2.41
CA ILE A 53 22.77 5.02 -1.57
C ILE A 53 23.19 5.36 -0.15
N PHE A 54 22.26 5.23 0.78
CA PHE A 54 22.52 5.28 2.22
C PHE A 54 22.43 3.89 2.83
N SER A 55 23.40 3.53 3.66
CA SER A 55 23.37 2.36 4.51
C SER A 55 23.31 2.75 5.99
N ALA A 56 23.13 1.75 6.85
CA ALA A 56 23.01 1.93 8.30
C ALA A 56 21.88 2.88 8.73
N VAL A 57 20.85 3.03 7.89
CA VAL A 57 19.71 3.92 8.16
C VAL A 57 18.91 3.41 9.36
N LYS A 58 18.43 4.34 10.19
CA LYS A 58 17.62 4.08 11.39
C LYS A 58 16.22 4.64 11.20
N ASP A 59 15.23 3.99 11.81
CA ASP A 59 13.81 4.27 11.54
C ASP A 59 13.36 5.68 11.92
N HIS A 60 14.06 6.36 12.83
CA HIS A 60 13.76 7.74 13.24
C HIS A 60 14.37 8.82 12.32
N MET A 61 15.21 8.43 11.35
CA MET A 61 15.85 9.39 10.45
C MET A 61 14.82 10.01 9.50
N THR A 62 15.03 11.26 9.10
CA THR A 62 14.17 11.98 8.16
C THR A 62 14.07 11.24 6.82
N ILE A 63 15.20 10.74 6.31
CA ILE A 63 15.26 9.95 5.06
C ILE A 63 14.57 8.58 5.15
N ALA A 64 14.27 8.10 6.38
CA ALA A 64 13.54 6.86 6.61
C ALA A 64 12.03 7.06 6.66
N THR A 65 11.57 8.27 7.01
CA THR A 65 10.17 8.56 7.30
C THR A 65 9.51 9.42 6.22
N GLN A 66 10.28 10.24 5.51
CA GLN A 66 9.78 11.11 4.46
C GLN A 66 10.05 10.55 3.06
N GLU A 67 9.08 10.72 2.18
CA GLU A 67 9.21 10.35 0.78
C GLU A 67 10.10 11.34 0.03
N ILE A 68 11.21 10.82 -0.51
CA ILE A 68 12.24 11.64 -1.17
C ILE A 68 11.84 12.01 -2.60
N PHE A 69 11.18 11.11 -3.35
CA PHE A 69 10.88 11.30 -4.77
C PHE A 69 12.11 11.65 -5.63
N GLY A 70 13.25 11.04 -5.30
CA GLY A 70 14.52 11.20 -5.99
C GLY A 70 15.29 9.88 -6.05
N PRO A 71 16.44 9.84 -6.73
CA PRO A 71 17.22 8.62 -6.92
C PRO A 71 18.03 8.26 -5.67
N VAL A 72 17.36 8.13 -4.52
CA VAL A 72 17.97 7.90 -3.20
C VAL A 72 17.43 6.61 -2.59
N GLN A 73 18.29 5.61 -2.43
CA GLN A 73 17.95 4.34 -1.78
C GLN A 73 18.44 4.33 -0.34
N CYS A 74 17.55 4.05 0.60
CA CYS A 74 17.87 3.82 2.00
C CYS A 74 17.93 2.31 2.30
N ILE A 75 19.00 1.85 2.92
CA ILE A 75 19.21 0.44 3.28
C ILE A 75 19.14 0.29 4.80
N PHE A 76 18.22 -0.57 5.22
CA PHE A 76 18.00 -0.96 6.61
C PHE A 76 18.41 -2.43 6.80
N SER A 77 18.99 -2.74 7.95
CA SER A 77 19.26 -4.13 8.34
C SER A 77 18.26 -4.57 9.40
N PHE A 78 17.85 -5.83 9.37
CA PHE A 78 16.95 -6.46 10.33
C PHE A 78 17.48 -7.86 10.68
N LYS A 79 17.02 -8.44 11.79
CA LYS A 79 17.48 -9.74 12.28
C LYS A 79 16.43 -10.85 12.18
N SER A 80 15.15 -10.49 12.12
CA SER A 80 14.06 -11.46 12.01
C SER A 80 12.99 -11.01 11.01
N GLN A 81 12.23 -11.98 10.50
CA GLN A 81 11.08 -11.71 9.64
C GLN A 81 10.04 -10.83 10.35
N GLN A 82 9.78 -11.11 11.63
CA GLN A 82 8.80 -10.37 12.43
C GLN A 82 9.22 -8.90 12.58
N GLU A 83 10.49 -8.65 12.90
CA GLU A 83 11.04 -7.29 12.98
C GLU A 83 10.92 -6.55 11.64
N ALA A 84 11.18 -7.24 10.51
CA ALA A 84 11.06 -6.62 9.19
C ALA A 84 9.62 -6.21 8.87
N ILE A 85 8.64 -7.05 9.21
CA ILE A 85 7.21 -6.76 9.01
C ILE A 85 6.78 -5.57 9.89
N GLU A 86 7.13 -5.60 11.18
CA GLU A 86 6.77 -4.52 12.12
C GLU A 86 7.34 -3.17 11.65
N ARG A 87 8.60 -3.15 11.23
CA ARG A 87 9.25 -1.93 10.75
C ARG A 87 8.67 -1.44 9.42
N ALA A 88 8.38 -2.35 8.48
CA ALA A 88 7.72 -1.99 7.23
C ALA A 88 6.32 -1.38 7.48
N ASN A 89 5.56 -1.95 8.41
CA ASN A 89 4.21 -1.49 8.75
C ASN A 89 4.19 -0.24 9.63
N CYS A 90 5.30 0.13 10.28
CA CYS A 90 5.41 1.35 11.08
C CYS A 90 5.39 2.64 10.24
N SER A 91 5.40 2.54 8.91
CA SER A 91 5.20 3.68 8.02
C SER A 91 3.76 4.19 8.05
N GLN A 92 3.60 5.52 7.93
CA GLN A 92 2.31 6.17 7.69
C GLN A 92 1.79 5.89 6.26
N TYR A 93 2.68 5.46 5.37
CA TYR A 93 2.39 5.10 3.99
C TYR A 93 2.21 3.59 3.85
N GLY A 94 1.50 3.18 2.79
CA GLY A 94 1.17 1.79 2.49
C GLY A 94 0.80 1.60 1.02
N LEU A 95 1.56 2.18 0.10
CA LEU A 95 1.26 2.09 -1.34
C LEU A 95 1.70 0.73 -1.90
N VAL A 96 3.01 0.49 -1.89
CA VAL A 96 3.64 -0.72 -2.44
C VAL A 96 4.61 -1.31 -1.44
N SER A 97 4.69 -2.64 -1.40
CA SER A 97 5.83 -3.35 -0.84
C SER A 97 6.30 -4.46 -1.77
N ALA A 98 7.53 -4.93 -1.58
CA ALA A 98 8.05 -6.07 -2.30
C ALA A 98 8.86 -7.00 -1.40
N VAL A 99 8.77 -8.29 -1.66
CA VAL A 99 9.46 -9.34 -0.91
C VAL A 99 10.32 -10.15 -1.87
N PHE A 100 11.60 -10.26 -1.58
CA PHE A 100 12.53 -11.11 -2.33
C PHE A 100 12.93 -12.31 -1.49
N THR A 101 12.52 -13.50 -1.90
CA THR A 101 12.74 -14.75 -1.17
C THR A 101 12.59 -15.97 -2.09
N SER A 102 13.36 -17.02 -1.82
CA SER A 102 13.20 -18.33 -2.46
C SER A 102 12.21 -19.25 -1.75
N SER A 103 11.76 -18.88 -0.54
CA SER A 103 10.81 -19.67 0.26
C SER A 103 9.38 -19.23 0.02
N MET A 104 8.54 -20.17 -0.41
CA MET A 104 7.11 -19.93 -0.65
C MET A 104 6.37 -19.55 0.65
N ASP A 105 6.64 -20.24 1.76
CA ASP A 105 6.00 -19.94 3.05
C ASP A 105 6.32 -18.52 3.53
N ARG A 106 7.57 -18.08 3.35
CA ARG A 106 7.96 -16.69 3.65
C ARG A 106 7.31 -15.71 2.69
N ALA A 107 7.22 -16.05 1.40
CA ALA A 107 6.57 -15.19 0.42
C ALA A 107 5.12 -14.91 0.82
N LEU A 108 4.34 -15.96 1.08
CA LEU A 108 2.92 -15.87 1.43
C LEU A 108 2.68 -15.23 2.81
N SER A 109 3.45 -15.64 3.84
CA SER A 109 3.27 -15.10 5.19
C SER A 109 3.66 -13.62 5.28
N VAL A 110 4.78 -13.22 4.68
CA VAL A 110 5.21 -11.82 4.67
C VAL A 110 4.26 -10.99 3.81
N SER A 111 3.91 -11.43 2.59
CA SER A 111 3.07 -10.63 1.70
C SER A 111 1.69 -10.37 2.29
N SER A 112 1.14 -11.33 3.03
CA SER A 112 -0.16 -11.17 3.69
C SER A 112 -0.11 -10.27 4.93
N ALA A 113 1.07 -10.09 5.53
CA ALA A 113 1.23 -9.33 6.76
C ALA A 113 1.62 -7.86 6.54
N LEU A 114 2.02 -7.49 5.32
CA LEU A 114 2.41 -6.12 4.99
C LEU A 114 1.18 -5.23 4.76
N ASP A 115 1.18 -4.07 5.40
CA ASP A 115 0.10 -3.08 5.29
C ASP A 115 0.25 -2.20 4.04
N SER A 116 0.23 -2.83 2.87
CA SER A 116 0.33 -2.17 1.57
C SER A 116 -0.77 -2.63 0.63
N GLY A 117 -1.29 -1.70 -0.18
CA GLY A 117 -2.34 -2.02 -1.14
C GLY A 117 -1.87 -2.86 -2.32
N THR A 118 -0.56 -2.82 -2.64
CA THR A 118 0.09 -3.70 -3.64
C THR A 118 1.32 -4.36 -3.03
N VAL A 119 1.46 -5.68 -3.20
CA VAL A 119 2.65 -6.43 -2.78
C VAL A 119 3.20 -7.27 -3.92
N TRP A 120 4.48 -7.08 -4.25
CA TRP A 120 5.19 -7.86 -5.25
C TRP A 120 6.11 -8.92 -4.62
N ILE A 121 6.25 -10.07 -5.27
CA ILE A 121 7.12 -11.17 -4.81
C ILE A 121 8.14 -11.47 -5.92
N ASN A 122 9.43 -11.36 -5.60
CA ASN A 122 10.54 -11.58 -6.54
C ASN A 122 10.51 -10.72 -7.82
N CYS A 123 9.81 -9.57 -7.76
CA CYS A 123 9.76 -8.58 -8.81
C CYS A 123 9.52 -7.18 -8.20
N TYR A 124 9.68 -6.15 -9.03
CA TYR A 124 9.37 -4.78 -8.68
C TYR A 124 8.83 -4.05 -9.91
N ASN A 125 7.89 -3.14 -9.71
CA ASN A 125 7.22 -2.38 -10.77
C ASN A 125 6.47 -3.26 -11.80
N ALA A 126 5.91 -4.38 -11.37
CA ALA A 126 5.14 -5.30 -12.20
C ALA A 126 3.66 -4.87 -12.24
N LEU A 127 3.38 -3.76 -12.93
CA LEU A 127 2.02 -3.23 -13.11
C LEU A 127 1.33 -3.88 -14.31
N HIS A 128 0.06 -4.23 -14.14
CA HIS A 128 -0.77 -4.84 -15.18
C HIS A 128 -2.16 -4.22 -15.17
N ALA A 129 -2.73 -3.95 -16.35
CA ALA A 129 -4.04 -3.32 -16.48
C ALA A 129 -5.18 -4.12 -15.83
N GLN A 130 -5.00 -5.44 -15.66
CA GLN A 130 -5.97 -6.34 -15.04
C GLN A 130 -5.85 -6.40 -13.51
N SER A 131 -4.72 -5.98 -12.94
CA SER A 131 -4.49 -6.04 -11.50
C SER A 131 -4.83 -4.68 -10.89
N PRO A 132 -5.65 -4.63 -9.81
CA PRO A 132 -5.91 -3.37 -9.13
C PRO A 132 -4.61 -2.80 -8.55
N PHE A 133 -4.49 -1.48 -8.57
CA PHE A 133 -3.38 -0.72 -8.00
C PHE A 133 -3.94 0.36 -7.08
N GLY A 134 -3.29 0.57 -5.95
CA GLY A 134 -3.70 1.57 -4.96
C GLY A 134 -3.10 1.26 -3.60
N GLY A 135 -3.23 2.19 -2.67
CA GLY A 135 -2.60 2.12 -1.36
C GLY A 135 -3.54 1.81 -0.21
N PHE A 136 -2.93 1.71 0.97
CA PHE A 136 -3.55 1.78 2.28
C PHE A 136 -3.06 3.05 3.01
N LYS A 137 -3.64 3.33 4.18
CA LYS A 137 -3.23 4.42 5.08
C LYS A 137 -3.23 5.78 4.37
N MET A 138 -2.18 6.57 4.55
CA MET A 138 -2.05 7.88 3.91
C MET A 138 -1.68 7.81 2.42
N SER A 139 -1.51 6.60 1.86
CA SER A 139 -1.21 6.43 0.43
C SER A 139 -2.46 6.43 -0.46
N GLY A 140 -3.64 6.67 0.10
CA GLY A 140 -4.88 6.86 -0.65
C GLY A 140 -5.97 5.84 -0.32
N ASN A 141 -7.15 6.09 -0.88
CA ASN A 141 -8.33 5.23 -0.81
C ASN A 141 -8.87 5.00 -2.24
N GLY A 142 -9.52 3.86 -2.47
CA GLY A 142 -9.96 3.43 -3.80
C GLY A 142 -8.90 2.60 -4.53
N ARG A 143 -9.25 2.13 -5.74
CA ARG A 143 -8.35 1.33 -6.59
C ARG A 143 -8.43 1.79 -8.03
N GLU A 144 -7.26 1.91 -8.64
CA GLU A 144 -7.08 2.08 -10.08
C GLU A 144 -6.86 0.72 -10.75
N LEU A 145 -7.05 0.67 -12.08
CA LEU A 145 -6.92 -0.54 -12.89
C LEU A 145 -7.88 -1.68 -12.48
N GLY A 146 -7.86 -2.76 -13.26
CA GLY A 146 -8.69 -3.94 -13.06
C GLY A 146 -10.19 -3.62 -13.06
N GLU A 147 -10.99 -4.57 -12.60
CA GLU A 147 -12.45 -4.38 -12.46
C GLU A 147 -12.82 -3.43 -11.31
N TYR A 148 -11.94 -3.29 -10.32
CA TYR A 148 -12.17 -2.47 -9.14
C TYR A 148 -12.27 -0.98 -9.50
N ALA A 149 -11.46 -0.50 -10.44
CA ALA A 149 -11.53 0.89 -10.89
C ALA A 149 -12.87 1.26 -11.52
N LEU A 150 -13.57 0.31 -12.15
CA LEU A 150 -14.88 0.59 -12.75
C LEU A 150 -15.90 1.03 -11.69
N ALA A 151 -15.80 0.50 -10.46
CA ALA A 151 -16.65 0.90 -9.36
C ALA A 151 -16.34 2.32 -8.88
N GLU A 152 -15.08 2.78 -8.92
CA GLU A 152 -14.68 4.15 -8.57
C GLU A 152 -15.19 5.19 -9.58
N TYR A 153 -15.44 4.77 -10.83
CA TYR A 153 -15.96 5.63 -11.90
C TYR A 153 -17.46 5.41 -12.20
N SER A 154 -18.16 4.64 -11.36
CA SER A 154 -19.59 4.33 -11.54
C SER A 154 -20.40 4.71 -10.31
N GLU A 155 -21.64 5.16 -10.53
CA GLU A 155 -22.58 5.51 -9.46
C GLU A 155 -23.67 4.44 -9.31
N VAL A 156 -23.87 3.95 -8.09
CA VAL A 156 -24.91 2.95 -7.80
C VAL A 156 -26.27 3.64 -7.66
N LYS A 157 -27.19 3.34 -8.59
CA LYS A 157 -28.58 3.83 -8.54
C LYS A 157 -29.54 2.71 -8.13
N ALA A 158 -30.14 2.86 -6.95
CA ALA A 158 -31.24 2.00 -6.52
C ALA A 158 -32.59 2.51 -7.04
N VAL A 159 -33.34 1.66 -7.75
CA VAL A 159 -34.70 1.96 -8.22
C VAL A 159 -35.66 0.93 -7.64
N THR A 160 -36.64 1.39 -6.86
CA THR A 160 -37.66 0.52 -6.25
C THR A 160 -39.02 0.81 -6.89
N ILE A 161 -39.68 -0.22 -7.42
CA ILE A 161 -41.01 -0.11 -8.01
C ILE A 161 -41.99 -0.93 -7.19
N LYS A 162 -43.00 -0.26 -6.61
CA LYS A 162 -44.16 -0.93 -6.04
C LYS A 162 -45.15 -1.28 -7.16
N LEU A 163 -45.22 -2.55 -7.55
CA LEU A 163 -46.23 -3.02 -8.49
C LEU A 163 -47.63 -3.03 -7.84
N ARG A 164 -48.69 -2.78 -8.62
CA ARG A 164 -50.07 -2.89 -8.15
C ARG A 164 -50.35 -4.35 -7.78
N GLY A 165 -50.81 -4.55 -6.54
CA GLY A 165 -50.94 -5.87 -5.92
C GLY A 165 -50.19 -5.90 -4.59
N THR A 166 -50.56 -5.01 -3.66
CA THR A 166 -50.13 -5.17 -2.26
C THR A 166 -50.67 -6.51 -1.79
N ILE A 167 -49.79 -7.50 -1.58
CA ILE A 167 -50.06 -8.47 -0.51
C ILE A 167 -50.21 -7.59 0.72
N PRO A 168 -51.39 -7.56 1.38
CA PRO A 168 -51.47 -6.87 2.65
C PRO A 168 -50.43 -7.52 3.55
N ILE A 169 -49.42 -6.74 3.94
CA ILE A 169 -48.73 -7.00 5.20
C ILE A 169 -49.87 -7.05 6.22
N ARG A 170 -50.29 -8.28 6.58
CA ARG A 170 -51.38 -8.50 7.52
C ARG A 170 -51.03 -7.63 8.72
N GLY A 171 -51.83 -6.58 8.94
CA GLY A 171 -51.73 -5.77 10.13
C GLY A 171 -51.69 -6.72 11.30
N GLY A 172 -50.70 -6.55 12.16
CA GLY A 172 -50.68 -7.28 13.41
C GLY A 172 -51.98 -7.02 14.15
N GLU A 173 -52.79 -8.06 14.33
CA GLU A 173 -52.88 -8.53 15.69
C GLU A 173 -51.51 -9.11 16.02
N ALA A 174 -50.88 -8.62 17.08
CA ALA A 174 -49.71 -9.25 17.66
C ALA A 174 -50.11 -10.66 18.14
N GLY A 175 -50.12 -11.62 17.22
CA GLY A 175 -50.20 -13.03 17.53
C GLY A 175 -48.93 -13.40 18.30
N PRO A 176 -49.03 -14.25 19.33
CA PRO A 176 -47.94 -14.44 20.27
C PRO A 176 -46.73 -14.94 19.50
N TYR A 177 -45.57 -14.33 19.79
CA TYR A 177 -44.29 -14.95 19.47
C TYR A 177 -44.39 -16.44 19.82
N PRO A 178 -43.95 -17.35 18.93
CA PRO A 178 -43.92 -18.76 19.29
C PRO A 178 -43.13 -18.88 20.60
N PRO A 179 -43.65 -19.60 21.61
CA PRO A 179 -42.96 -19.69 22.88
C PRO A 179 -41.55 -20.22 22.63
N ASP A 180 -40.59 -19.58 23.26
CA ASP A 180 -39.22 -20.05 23.33
C ASP A 180 -39.26 -21.55 23.65
N ARG A 181 -38.77 -22.37 22.72
CA ARG A 181 -38.48 -23.77 23.04
C ARG A 181 -37.26 -23.76 23.94
N GLU A 182 -37.49 -23.64 25.24
CA GLU A 182 -36.52 -24.12 26.22
C GLU A 182 -36.35 -25.62 25.99
N GLY A 183 -35.12 -26.02 25.70
CA GLY A 183 -34.74 -27.38 25.36
C GLY A 183 -33.33 -27.45 24.79
N GLU A 184 -32.38 -27.02 25.64
CA GLU A 184 -30.96 -27.39 25.70
C GLU A 184 -30.29 -27.97 24.44
N GLY A 185 -29.38 -27.18 23.90
CA GLY A 185 -28.38 -27.61 22.92
C GLY A 185 -27.31 -26.54 22.80
N SER A 186 -26.48 -26.43 23.82
CA SER A 186 -25.32 -25.54 23.90
C SER A 186 -24.52 -25.52 22.59
N LEU A 187 -24.35 -24.34 21.98
CA LEU A 187 -23.16 -24.02 21.18
C LEU A 187 -22.96 -22.51 21.15
N SER A 188 -21.75 -22.15 21.57
CA SER A 188 -21.26 -20.83 21.92
C SER A 188 -21.29 -19.81 20.79
N SER A 189 -21.55 -18.57 21.19
CA SER A 189 -21.29 -17.33 20.46
C SER A 189 -19.91 -17.28 19.80
N SER A 190 -19.87 -17.07 18.48
CA SER A 190 -18.83 -16.24 17.85
C SER A 190 -19.15 -15.95 16.38
N GLY A 191 -19.33 -14.67 16.05
CA GLY A 191 -18.74 -14.07 14.86
C GLY A 191 -19.41 -14.29 13.51
N SER A 192 -20.10 -13.25 13.05
CA SER A 192 -19.94 -12.64 11.72
C SER A 192 -19.54 -13.55 10.55
N ARG A 193 -20.42 -13.72 9.56
CA ARG A 193 -19.98 -13.75 8.16
C ARG A 193 -21.08 -13.38 7.18
N ALA A 194 -20.81 -12.27 6.51
CA ALA A 194 -21.51 -11.76 5.37
C ALA A 194 -21.14 -12.50 4.08
N VAL A 195 -21.98 -12.27 3.06
CA VAL A 195 -21.72 -12.41 1.62
C VAL A 195 -21.63 -13.85 1.10
N ASP A 196 -22.78 -14.42 0.75
CA ASP A 196 -22.83 -15.58 -0.13
C ASP A 196 -22.85 -15.12 -1.60
N ARG A 197 -21.84 -15.57 -2.34
CA ARG A 197 -21.54 -15.22 -3.73
C ARG A 197 -22.61 -15.77 -4.67
N PHE A 198 -23.21 -14.90 -5.48
CA PHE A 198 -23.91 -15.33 -6.68
C PHE A 198 -22.89 -15.72 -7.75
N ARG A 199 -22.62 -17.03 -7.86
CA ARG A 199 -22.04 -17.64 -9.06
C ARG A 199 -23.20 -18.04 -9.98
N SER A 200 -23.37 -17.37 -11.12
CA SER A 200 -23.93 -18.00 -12.32
C SER A 200 -23.70 -17.16 -13.58
N ARG A 201 -23.04 -17.80 -14.56
CA ARG A 201 -22.79 -17.44 -15.97
C ARG A 201 -21.50 -16.68 -16.25
#